data_AF-A0A2M7UQR0-F1
#
_entry.id   AF-A0A2M7UQR0-F1
#
_cell.length_a   1.000
_cell.length_b   1.000
_cell.length_c   1.000
_cell.angle_alpha   90.00
_cell.angle_beta   90.00
_cell.angle_gamma   90.00
#
_symmetry.space_group_name_H-M   'P 1'
#
loop_
_entity.id
_entity.type
_entity.pdbx_description
1 polymer ?
#
loop_
_entity_poly.entity_id
_entity_poly.type
_entity_poly.pdbx_seq_one_letter_code
_entity_poly.pdbx_strand_id
1 'polypeptide(L)'
;MLDTRIEDHSDYVAPYDYDRLLKPYSTRSVEDLELFAEFVNEVSPAIEGNKSKFNKVLELGCGHGRSTQAFMDTAESQEMYLLDLSPKMLERTRRRYASLNNVRYIQSDTTTHLEASDQQYDLIYSLWSFSHSVHQILTSADMEEGKLRVKAAIRRMIVEMMKPGSGFFIIHVDSKSEEQTILFRQWAKLFPIFKDEGVQTPSKLIFDEVLEALSQEGIIKYEVDHIEMDGQEYSSFEELLDIFLNFHLESQFNDSHDIGDIIDGIKAYSEQFKQPDGTYIIKPGCFIYKAVKL
;
A
#
# COMPACT_ATOMS: atom_id res chain seq x y z
N MET A 1 23.46 0.45 -25.68
CA MET A 1 22.24 -0.37 -25.58
C MET A 1 22.14 -0.76 -24.12
N LEU A 2 21.32 -0.03 -23.37
CA LEU A 2 20.98 -0.39 -22.00
C LEU A 2 20.02 -1.57 -22.07
N ASP A 3 20.41 -2.68 -21.46
CA ASP A 3 19.62 -3.91 -21.32
C ASP A 3 18.49 -3.61 -20.34
N THR A 4 17.35 -3.12 -20.85
CA THR A 4 16.12 -2.94 -20.07
C THR A 4 15.45 -4.28 -19.89
N ARG A 5 16.02 -5.14 -19.03
CA ARG A 5 15.23 -6.17 -18.37
C ARG A 5 14.48 -5.46 -17.26
N ILE A 6 13.24 -5.08 -17.57
CA ILE A 6 12.21 -5.00 -16.54
C ILE A 6 12.13 -6.44 -16.04
N GLU A 7 12.79 -6.73 -14.90
CA GLU A 7 12.62 -8.01 -14.23
C GLU A 7 11.12 -8.18 -13.95
N ASP A 8 10.62 -9.38 -14.18
CA ASP A 8 9.22 -9.71 -14.05
C ASP A 8 8.82 -9.67 -12.57
N HIS A 9 8.54 -8.47 -12.05
CA HIS A 9 8.04 -8.25 -10.67
C HIS A 9 6.64 -8.85 -10.43
N SER A 10 6.12 -9.69 -11.35
CA SER A 10 4.86 -10.42 -11.18
C SER A 10 4.98 -11.67 -10.29
N ASP A 11 6.20 -12.11 -9.99
CA ASP A 11 6.48 -13.16 -9.00
C ASP A 11 6.43 -12.62 -7.56
N TYR A 12 5.33 -11.94 -7.24
CA TYR A 12 4.92 -11.62 -5.89
C TYR A 12 4.65 -12.91 -5.08
N VAL A 13 4.73 -12.83 -3.75
CA VAL A 13 4.47 -13.92 -2.81
C VAL A 13 3.24 -14.72 -3.24
N ALA A 14 3.38 -16.05 -3.30
CA ALA A 14 2.26 -16.91 -3.65
C ALA A 14 1.08 -16.62 -2.70
N PRO A 15 -0.16 -16.46 -3.19
CA PRO A 15 -1.24 -15.95 -2.35
C PRO A 15 -1.48 -16.74 -1.06
N TYR A 16 -1.22 -18.05 -1.05
CA TYR A 16 -1.36 -18.88 0.15
C TYR A 16 -0.32 -18.57 1.23
N ASP A 17 0.89 -18.19 0.84
CA ASP A 17 1.93 -17.75 1.77
C ASP A 17 1.64 -16.35 2.30
N TYR A 18 0.97 -15.50 1.51
CA TYR A 18 0.59 -14.15 1.92
C TYR A 18 -0.27 -14.14 3.19
N ASP A 19 -1.36 -14.94 3.27
CA ASP A 19 -2.20 -14.95 4.47
C ASP A 19 -1.48 -15.54 5.69
N ARG A 20 -0.51 -16.43 5.47
CA ARG A 20 0.31 -17.02 6.54
C ARG A 20 1.28 -16.00 7.13
N LEU A 21 1.84 -15.16 6.27
CA LEU A 21 2.89 -14.19 6.62
C LEU A 21 2.31 -12.86 7.11
N LEU A 22 1.11 -12.49 6.65
CA LEU A 22 0.47 -11.23 7.02
C LEU A 22 0.07 -11.22 8.50
N LYS A 23 0.80 -10.45 9.31
CA LYS A 23 0.44 -10.14 10.69
C LYS A 23 -0.72 -9.12 10.71
N PRO A 24 -1.61 -9.16 11.71
CA PRO A 24 -2.62 -8.13 11.87
C PRO A 24 -1.96 -6.78 12.18
N TYR A 25 -2.48 -5.71 11.58
CA TYR A 25 -2.06 -4.34 11.84
C TYR A 25 -3.15 -3.66 12.68
N SER A 26 -2.90 -3.53 13.98
CA SER A 26 -3.86 -2.96 14.94
C SER A 26 -3.22 -1.88 15.81
N THR A 27 -4.02 -0.92 16.26
CA THR A 27 -3.59 0.10 17.21
C THR A 27 -4.62 0.25 18.32
N ARG A 28 -4.23 0.03 19.58
CA ARG A 28 -5.13 0.24 20.73
C ARG A 28 -6.50 -0.43 20.55
N SER A 29 -6.49 -1.65 19.97
CA SER A 29 -7.68 -2.46 19.64
C SER A 29 -8.52 -2.03 18.43
N VAL A 30 -8.06 -1.07 17.62
CA VAL A 30 -8.70 -0.70 16.35
C VAL A 30 -7.85 -1.26 15.20
N GLU A 31 -8.47 -2.05 14.32
CA GLU A 31 -7.80 -2.58 13.13
C GLU A 31 -7.82 -1.57 11.98
N ASP A 32 -6.84 -1.67 11.07
CA ASP A 32 -6.77 -0.81 9.89
C ASP A 32 -8.04 -0.87 9.00
N LEU A 33 -8.70 -2.03 8.95
CA LEU A 33 -9.98 -2.23 8.27
C LEU A 33 -11.15 -1.50 8.93
N GLU A 34 -11.12 -1.32 10.26
CA GLU A 34 -12.16 -0.57 10.98
C GLU A 34 -12.07 0.93 10.65
N LEU A 35 -10.86 1.49 10.66
CA LEU A 35 -10.61 2.89 10.26
C LEU A 35 -11.05 3.14 8.81
N PHE A 36 -10.82 2.17 7.92
CA PHE A 36 -11.30 2.23 6.55
C PHE A 36 -12.83 2.20 6.48
N ALA A 37 -13.48 1.30 7.22
CA ALA A 37 -14.94 1.20 7.25
C ALA A 37 -15.61 2.49 7.81
N GLU A 38 -15.02 3.10 8.83
CA GLU A 38 -15.46 4.39 9.37
C GLU A 38 -15.42 5.48 8.28
N PHE A 39 -14.30 5.60 7.56
CA PHE A 39 -14.18 6.56 6.46
C PHE A 39 -15.19 6.30 5.34
N VAL A 40 -15.38 5.05 4.93
CA VAL A 40 -16.35 4.67 3.89
C VAL A 40 -17.76 5.15 4.25
N ASN A 41 -18.14 5.09 5.53
CA ASN A 41 -19.42 5.59 5.99
C ASN A 41 -19.49 7.12 6.03
N GLU A 42 -18.39 7.80 6.34
CA GLU A 42 -18.32 9.26 6.36
C GLU A 42 -18.48 9.88 4.97
N VAL A 43 -17.81 9.32 3.95
CA VAL A 43 -17.80 9.90 2.59
C VAL A 43 -18.91 9.39 1.69
N SER A 44 -19.78 8.52 2.19
CA SER A 44 -20.84 7.94 1.38
C SER A 44 -21.85 9.01 0.92
N PRO A 45 -22.16 9.09 -0.39
CA PRO A 45 -23.15 10.04 -0.90
C PRO A 45 -24.59 9.69 -0.50
N ALA A 46 -24.84 8.44 -0.08
CA ALA A 46 -26.14 7.97 0.39
C ALA A 46 -26.02 6.76 1.32
N ILE A 47 -26.99 6.61 2.22
CA ILE A 47 -27.13 5.42 3.06
C ILE A 47 -28.49 4.78 2.75
N GLU A 48 -28.52 3.49 2.44
CA GLU A 48 -29.74 2.72 2.24
C GLU A 48 -29.73 1.50 3.15
N GLY A 49 -30.68 1.43 4.08
CA GLY A 49 -30.61 0.46 5.16
C GLY A 49 -29.40 0.72 6.05
N ASN A 50 -28.52 -0.27 6.17
CA ASN A 50 -27.31 -0.20 7.01
C ASN A 50 -26.00 -0.11 6.20
N LYS A 51 -26.08 0.15 4.89
CA LYS A 51 -24.90 0.22 4.03
C LYS A 51 -24.80 1.53 3.27
N SER A 52 -23.56 1.99 3.16
CA SER A 52 -23.15 3.09 2.30
C SER A 52 -23.28 2.70 0.82
N LYS A 53 -23.53 3.67 -0.07
CA LYS A 53 -23.81 3.43 -1.49
C LYS A 53 -22.90 4.24 -2.38
N PHE A 54 -22.22 3.57 -3.30
CA PHE A 54 -21.38 4.18 -4.32
C PHE A 54 -21.81 3.74 -5.72
N ASN A 55 -21.57 4.55 -6.75
CA ASN A 55 -21.76 4.09 -8.13
C ASN A 55 -20.50 3.39 -8.61
N LYS A 56 -19.35 4.07 -8.57
CA LYS A 56 -18.06 3.51 -9.02
C LYS A 56 -17.00 3.62 -7.94
N VAL A 57 -16.36 2.50 -7.65
CA VAL A 57 -15.29 2.40 -6.64
C VAL A 57 -14.03 1.79 -7.27
N LEU A 58 -12.87 2.37 -6.99
CA LEU A 58 -11.56 1.85 -7.40
C LEU A 58 -10.75 1.44 -6.16
N GLU A 59 -10.30 0.20 -6.13
CA GLU A 59 -9.30 -0.29 -5.19
C GLU A 59 -7.94 -0.44 -5.89
N LEU A 60 -6.92 0.26 -5.39
CA LEU A 60 -5.56 0.23 -5.88
C LEU A 60 -4.72 -0.77 -5.09
N GLY A 61 -4.29 -1.84 -5.75
CA GLY A 61 -3.57 -2.95 -5.13
C GLY A 61 -4.46 -3.80 -4.25
N CYS A 62 -5.46 -4.46 -4.85
CA CYS A 62 -6.47 -5.23 -4.11
C CYS A 62 -5.92 -6.49 -3.44
N GLY A 63 -4.72 -6.94 -3.83
CA GLY A 63 -4.10 -8.16 -3.34
C GLY A 63 -5.05 -9.35 -3.42
N HIS A 64 -5.18 -10.09 -2.32
CA HIS A 64 -6.11 -11.22 -2.19
C HIS A 64 -7.53 -10.83 -1.73
N GLY A 65 -7.85 -9.53 -1.71
CA GLY A 65 -9.18 -8.98 -1.43
C GLY A 65 -9.51 -8.76 0.05
N ARG A 66 -8.51 -8.49 0.89
CA ARG A 66 -8.73 -8.20 2.32
C ARG A 66 -9.58 -6.93 2.50
N SER A 67 -9.12 -5.83 1.92
CA SER A 67 -9.81 -4.53 1.93
C SER A 67 -11.07 -4.53 1.07
N THR A 68 -11.08 -5.28 -0.04
CA THR A 68 -12.30 -5.54 -0.82
C THR A 68 -13.42 -6.10 0.06
N GLN A 69 -13.13 -7.10 0.90
CA GLN A 69 -14.12 -7.68 1.80
C GLN A 69 -14.63 -6.66 2.81
N ALA A 70 -13.73 -5.91 3.45
CA ALA A 70 -14.10 -4.86 4.40
C ALA A 70 -15.05 -3.83 3.76
N PHE A 71 -14.74 -3.38 2.53
CA PHE A 71 -15.66 -2.52 1.79
C PHE A 71 -17.03 -3.19 1.58
N MET A 72 -17.07 -4.45 1.13
CA MET A 72 -18.33 -5.15 0.84
C MET A 72 -19.18 -5.38 2.10
N ASP A 73 -18.55 -5.49 3.26
CA ASP A 73 -19.26 -5.62 4.54
C ASP A 73 -19.86 -4.28 4.97
N THR A 74 -19.20 -3.16 4.66
CA THR A 74 -19.62 -1.79 5.03
C THR A 74 -20.55 -1.11 4.00
N ALA A 75 -20.36 -1.38 2.71
CA ALA A 75 -20.93 -0.62 1.61
C ALA A 75 -21.31 -1.49 0.41
N GLU A 76 -22.05 -0.90 -0.51
CA GLU A 76 -22.35 -1.48 -1.82
C GLU A 76 -21.94 -0.51 -2.93
N SER A 77 -21.58 -1.07 -4.09
CA SER A 77 -21.25 -0.31 -5.28
C SER A 77 -21.96 -0.88 -6.52
N GLN A 78 -22.37 -0.01 -7.45
CA GLN A 78 -22.89 -0.47 -8.75
C GLN A 78 -21.78 -1.10 -9.60
N GLU A 79 -20.57 -0.56 -9.50
CA GLU A 79 -19.36 -1.09 -10.13
C GLU A 79 -18.17 -0.95 -9.18
N MET A 80 -17.44 -2.05 -9.01
CA MET A 80 -16.19 -2.09 -8.26
C MET A 80 -15.05 -2.52 -9.17
N TYR A 81 -13.97 -1.75 -9.17
CA TYR A 81 -12.78 -1.99 -9.96
C TYR A 81 -11.65 -2.40 -9.03
N LEU A 82 -11.19 -3.64 -9.16
CA LEU A 82 -10.09 -4.22 -8.39
C LEU A 82 -8.84 -4.21 -9.25
N LEU A 83 -7.89 -3.35 -8.90
CA LEU A 83 -6.62 -3.23 -9.59
C LEU A 83 -5.52 -3.92 -8.80
N ASP A 84 -4.69 -4.70 -9.48
CA ASP A 84 -3.44 -5.22 -8.92
C ASP A 84 -2.42 -5.49 -10.02
N LEU A 85 -1.13 -5.39 -9.71
CA LEU A 85 -0.07 -5.74 -10.64
C LEU A 85 0.03 -7.27 -10.81
N SER A 86 -0.22 -8.03 -9.75
CA SER A 86 -0.03 -9.47 -9.71
C SER A 86 -1.22 -10.23 -10.34
N PRO A 87 -1.01 -10.98 -11.43
CA PRO A 87 -2.06 -11.81 -12.01
C PRO A 87 -2.52 -12.92 -11.06
N LYS A 88 -1.63 -13.41 -10.17
CA LYS A 88 -1.95 -14.44 -9.17
C LYS A 88 -2.93 -13.92 -8.12
N MET A 89 -2.76 -12.67 -7.68
CA MET A 89 -3.67 -12.00 -6.75
C MET A 89 -5.03 -11.77 -7.39
N LEU A 90 -5.07 -11.29 -8.63
CA LEU A 90 -6.32 -11.10 -9.38
C LEU A 90 -7.07 -12.41 -9.65
N GLU A 91 -6.36 -13.50 -9.96
CA GLU A 91 -7.00 -14.81 -10.12
C GLU A 91 -7.63 -15.29 -8.81
N ARG A 92 -6.95 -15.07 -7.68
CA ARG A 92 -7.48 -15.40 -6.36
C ARG A 92 -8.72 -14.58 -6.02
N THR A 93 -8.69 -13.26 -6.20
CA THR A 93 -9.85 -12.39 -5.94
C THR A 93 -11.00 -12.68 -6.90
N ARG A 94 -10.71 -13.02 -8.16
CA ARG A 94 -11.71 -13.49 -9.14
C ARG A 94 -12.44 -14.74 -8.66
N ARG A 95 -11.72 -15.72 -8.11
CA ARG A 95 -12.35 -16.92 -7.52
C ARG A 95 -13.16 -16.59 -6.28
N ARG A 96 -12.62 -15.74 -5.40
CA ARG A 96 -13.29 -15.34 -4.13
C ARG A 96 -14.62 -14.63 -4.39
N TYR A 97 -14.69 -13.79 -5.41
CA TYR A 97 -15.85 -12.97 -5.74
C TYR A 97 -16.56 -13.39 -7.03
N ALA A 98 -16.42 -14.66 -7.44
CA ALA A 98 -16.94 -15.17 -8.70
C ALA A 98 -18.47 -15.04 -8.86
N SER A 99 -19.21 -14.95 -7.77
CA SER A 99 -20.67 -14.76 -7.77
C SER A 99 -21.10 -13.31 -7.98
N LEU A 100 -20.17 -12.34 -7.97
CA LEU A 100 -20.48 -10.92 -8.10
C LEU A 100 -20.33 -10.47 -9.55
N ASN A 101 -21.40 -9.89 -10.09
CA ASN A 101 -21.46 -9.42 -11.48
C ASN A 101 -21.01 -7.96 -11.66
N ASN A 102 -20.89 -7.22 -10.56
CA ASN A 102 -20.50 -5.81 -10.48
C ASN A 102 -19.00 -5.60 -10.26
N VAL A 103 -18.20 -6.66 -10.15
CA VAL A 103 -16.75 -6.57 -9.97
C VAL A 103 -16.04 -6.62 -11.34
N ARG A 104 -15.05 -5.75 -11.51
CA ARG A 104 -14.17 -5.64 -12.67
C ARG A 104 -12.72 -5.76 -12.20
N TYR A 105 -11.89 -6.45 -12.95
CA TYR A 105 -10.50 -6.72 -12.59
C TYR A 105 -9.57 -6.03 -13.58
N ILE A 106 -8.58 -5.31 -13.08
CA ILE A 106 -7.59 -4.58 -13.87
C ILE A 106 -6.21 -5.08 -13.49
N GLN A 107 -5.51 -5.72 -14.43
CA GLN A 107 -4.09 -6.03 -14.25
C GLN A 107 -3.25 -4.85 -14.71
N SER A 108 -2.74 -4.08 -13.76
CA SER A 108 -1.89 -2.91 -14.03
C SER A 108 -1.12 -2.52 -12.77
N ASP A 109 0.04 -1.92 -12.96
CA ASP A 109 0.64 -1.06 -11.94
C ASP A 109 -0.29 0.14 -11.65
N THR A 110 -0.32 0.58 -10.39
CA THR A 110 -1.17 1.68 -9.91
C THR A 110 -0.85 2.99 -10.64
N THR A 111 0.41 3.43 -10.65
CA THR A 111 0.83 4.68 -11.29
C THR A 111 0.50 4.67 -12.78
N THR A 112 0.78 3.55 -13.45
CA THR A 112 0.45 3.35 -14.87
C THR A 112 -1.06 3.42 -15.15
N HIS A 113 -1.90 2.88 -14.28
CA HIS A 113 -3.36 2.99 -14.43
C HIS A 113 -3.84 4.43 -14.25
N LEU A 114 -3.34 5.13 -13.23
CA LEU A 114 -3.70 6.52 -12.96
C LEU A 114 -3.34 7.45 -14.13
N GLU A 115 -2.29 7.13 -14.89
CA GLU A 115 -1.87 7.88 -16.09
C GLU A 115 -2.73 7.60 -17.32
N ALA A 116 -3.30 6.40 -17.44
CA ALA A 116 -4.01 5.97 -18.64
C ALA A 116 -5.53 6.11 -18.51
N SER A 117 -6.06 6.01 -17.30
CA SER A 117 -7.50 5.90 -17.05
C SER A 117 -8.24 7.23 -17.22
N ASP A 118 -9.37 7.19 -17.91
CA ASP A 118 -10.33 8.30 -18.06
C ASP A 118 -11.57 8.12 -17.16
N GLN A 119 -11.58 7.07 -16.34
CA GLN A 119 -12.71 6.74 -15.48
C GLN A 119 -12.80 7.67 -14.28
N GLN A 120 -14.04 7.96 -13.87
CA GLN A 120 -14.33 8.71 -12.66
C GLN A 120 -14.97 7.84 -11.58
N TYR A 121 -14.54 8.03 -10.34
CA TYR A 121 -14.92 7.24 -9.18
C TYR A 121 -15.52 8.11 -8.08
N ASP A 122 -16.41 7.52 -7.30
CA ASP A 122 -17.00 8.11 -6.10
C ASP A 122 -16.15 7.82 -4.85
N LEU A 123 -15.33 6.77 -4.93
CA LEU A 123 -14.35 6.39 -3.91
C LEU A 123 -13.14 5.74 -4.59
N ILE A 124 -11.94 6.19 -4.21
CA ILE A 124 -10.66 5.53 -4.55
C ILE A 124 -9.98 5.14 -3.25
N TYR A 125 -9.48 3.91 -3.11
CA TYR A 125 -8.75 3.53 -1.90
C TYR A 125 -7.57 2.60 -2.17
N SER A 126 -6.59 2.62 -1.26
CA SER A 126 -5.46 1.69 -1.23
C SER A 126 -5.08 1.41 0.22
N LEU A 127 -4.98 0.16 0.59
CA LEU A 127 -4.43 -0.23 1.89
C LEU A 127 -3.07 -0.88 1.65
N TRP A 128 -2.01 -0.24 2.13
CA TRP A 128 -0.62 -0.74 2.12
C TRP A 128 0.02 -0.98 0.75
N SER A 129 -0.65 -0.73 -0.37
CA SER A 129 -0.08 -1.01 -1.71
C SER A 129 0.50 0.21 -2.43
N PHE A 130 -0.06 1.41 -2.22
CA PHE A 130 0.27 2.59 -3.03
C PHE A 130 1.77 2.92 -3.09
N SER A 131 2.48 2.80 -1.96
CA SER A 131 3.91 3.09 -1.86
C SER A 131 4.77 2.21 -2.77
N HIS A 132 4.39 0.94 -2.97
CA HIS A 132 5.16 -0.01 -3.78
C HIS A 132 5.24 0.44 -5.24
N SER A 133 4.11 0.85 -5.83
CA SER A 133 4.06 1.38 -7.20
C SER A 133 4.95 2.61 -7.35
N VAL A 134 4.88 3.55 -6.40
CA VAL A 134 5.71 4.75 -6.44
C VAL A 134 7.19 4.41 -6.33
N HIS A 135 7.57 3.52 -5.41
CA HIS A 135 8.96 3.09 -5.26
C HIS A 135 9.49 2.39 -6.51
N GLN A 136 8.71 1.53 -7.16
CA GLN A 136 9.08 0.90 -8.42
C GLN A 136 9.37 1.94 -9.52
N ILE A 137 8.54 2.97 -9.66
CA ILE A 137 8.80 4.06 -10.62
C ILE A 137 10.09 4.82 -10.28
N LEU A 138 10.29 5.17 -9.00
CA LEU A 138 11.44 5.96 -8.58
C LEU A 138 12.78 5.20 -8.61
N THR A 139 12.73 3.86 -8.59
CA THR A 139 13.91 3.00 -8.69
C THR A 139 14.25 2.60 -10.12
N SER A 140 13.27 2.61 -11.04
CA SER A 140 13.44 2.18 -12.44
C SER A 140 13.65 3.33 -13.44
N ALA A 141 13.19 4.53 -13.12
CA ALA A 141 13.35 5.72 -13.96
C ALA A 141 14.52 6.60 -13.52
N ASP A 142 14.86 7.60 -14.34
CA ASP A 142 15.58 8.77 -13.81
C ASP A 142 14.78 9.37 -12.65
N MET A 143 15.45 9.73 -11.56
CA MET A 143 14.79 10.13 -10.32
C MET A 143 13.88 11.36 -10.52
N GLU A 144 14.31 12.35 -11.30
CA GLU A 144 13.50 13.56 -11.50
C GLU A 144 12.34 13.30 -12.45
N GLU A 145 12.55 12.51 -13.50
CA GLU A 145 11.48 12.04 -14.38
C GLU A 145 10.44 11.20 -13.61
N GLY A 146 10.89 10.25 -12.79
CA GLY A 146 10.04 9.41 -11.95
C GLY A 146 9.22 10.23 -10.95
N LYS A 147 9.82 11.24 -10.31
CA LYS A 147 9.10 12.18 -9.43
C LYS A 147 8.01 12.94 -10.18
N LEU A 148 8.32 13.51 -11.34
CA LEU A 148 7.35 14.25 -12.15
C LEU A 148 6.19 13.35 -12.59
N ARG A 149 6.51 12.13 -13.00
CA ARG A 149 5.55 11.10 -13.39
C ARG A 149 4.59 10.76 -12.25
N VAL A 150 5.12 10.43 -11.07
CA VAL A 150 4.33 10.13 -9.87
C VAL A 150 3.47 11.32 -9.44
N LYS A 151 4.02 12.54 -9.44
CA LYS A 151 3.26 13.77 -9.13
C LYS A 151 2.08 13.94 -10.07
N ALA A 152 2.29 13.77 -11.37
CA ALA A 152 1.24 13.86 -12.37
C ALA A 152 0.16 12.79 -12.17
N ALA A 153 0.54 11.56 -11.87
CA ALA A 153 -0.39 10.46 -11.60
C ALA A 153 -1.27 10.72 -10.36
N ILE A 154 -0.67 11.13 -9.23
CA ILE A 154 -1.42 11.49 -8.01
C ILE A 154 -2.36 12.66 -8.29
N ARG A 155 -1.86 13.71 -8.97
CA ARG A 155 -2.69 14.87 -9.30
C ARG A 155 -3.86 14.46 -10.19
N ARG A 156 -3.65 13.61 -11.20
CA ARG A 156 -4.71 13.12 -12.10
C ARG A 156 -5.76 12.29 -11.36
N MET A 157 -5.32 11.40 -10.45
CA MET A 157 -6.23 10.64 -9.58
C MET A 157 -7.25 11.58 -8.90
N ILE A 158 -6.78 12.70 -8.37
CA ILE A 158 -7.61 13.64 -7.61
C ILE A 158 -8.36 14.61 -8.52
N VAL A 159 -7.70 15.21 -9.50
CA VAL A 159 -8.27 16.30 -10.32
C VAL A 159 -9.20 15.76 -11.40
N GLU A 160 -8.89 14.61 -11.99
CA GLU A 160 -9.61 14.11 -13.17
C GLU A 160 -10.48 12.90 -12.84
N MET A 161 -9.98 11.98 -12.00
CA MET A 161 -10.65 10.69 -11.72
C MET A 161 -11.60 10.74 -10.51
N MET A 162 -11.48 11.72 -9.63
CA MET A 162 -12.45 11.94 -8.55
C MET A 162 -13.56 12.90 -8.98
N LYS A 163 -14.81 12.64 -8.62
CA LYS A 163 -15.92 13.60 -8.78
C LYS A 163 -15.95 14.60 -7.62
N PRO A 164 -16.52 15.81 -7.79
CA PRO A 164 -16.82 16.67 -6.64
C PRO A 164 -17.64 15.91 -5.59
N GLY A 165 -17.24 16.00 -4.32
CA GLY A 165 -17.83 15.26 -3.19
C GLY A 165 -17.35 13.80 -3.04
N SER A 166 -16.56 13.26 -3.97
CA SER A 166 -15.96 11.92 -3.82
C SER A 166 -14.76 11.94 -2.86
N GLY A 167 -14.45 10.78 -2.29
CA GLY A 167 -13.37 10.62 -1.31
C GLY A 167 -12.24 9.69 -1.77
N PHE A 168 -11.08 9.82 -1.12
CA PHE A 168 -10.06 8.76 -1.15
C PHE A 168 -9.56 8.39 0.24
N PHE A 169 -9.16 7.13 0.40
CA PHE A 169 -8.53 6.59 1.61
C PHE A 169 -7.24 5.83 1.27
N ILE A 170 -6.10 6.28 1.78
CA ILE A 170 -4.82 5.61 1.52
C ILE A 170 -4.08 5.35 2.83
N ILE A 171 -3.74 4.09 3.09
CA ILE A 171 -2.75 3.72 4.10
C ILE A 171 -1.39 3.68 3.43
N HIS A 172 -0.52 4.59 3.82
CA HIS A 172 0.84 4.67 3.34
C HIS A 172 1.82 4.23 4.43
N VAL A 173 2.86 3.52 4.03
CA VAL A 173 3.93 3.07 4.92
C VAL A 173 4.60 4.24 5.68
N ASP A 174 4.91 4.04 6.96
CA ASP A 174 5.85 4.88 7.70
C ASP A 174 7.25 4.27 7.63
N SER A 175 8.11 4.83 6.77
CA SER A 175 9.45 4.29 6.57
C SER A 175 10.39 4.46 7.77
N LYS A 176 9.94 5.20 8.79
CA LYS A 176 10.69 5.43 10.04
C LYS A 176 10.19 4.56 11.20
N SER A 177 9.14 3.76 10.99
CA SER A 177 8.72 2.76 11.97
C SER A 177 9.79 1.68 12.15
N GLU A 178 9.75 0.95 13.26
CA GLU A 178 10.77 -0.07 13.59
C GLU A 178 10.80 -1.16 12.52
N GLU A 179 9.62 -1.65 12.12
CA GLU A 179 9.45 -2.67 11.08
C GLU A 179 10.01 -2.20 9.74
N GLN A 180 9.63 -1.01 9.32
CA GLN A 180 9.99 -0.50 7.99
C GLN A 180 11.44 -0.04 7.93
N THR A 181 12.04 0.37 9.05
CA THR A 181 13.47 0.67 9.09
C THR A 181 14.31 -0.58 8.81
N ILE A 182 13.91 -1.77 9.31
CA ILE A 182 14.57 -3.03 8.96
C ILE A 182 14.54 -3.25 7.44
N LEU A 183 13.35 -3.09 6.85
CA LEU A 183 13.11 -3.22 5.41
C LEU A 183 13.97 -2.25 4.60
N PHE A 184 13.81 -0.94 4.82
CA PHE A 184 14.42 0.09 3.97
C PHE A 184 15.95 0.09 4.08
N ARG A 185 16.52 -0.33 5.20
CA ARG A 185 17.97 -0.59 5.32
C ARG A 185 18.47 -1.65 4.33
N GLN A 186 17.67 -2.67 4.05
CA GLN A 186 18.05 -3.69 3.06
C GLN A 186 17.85 -3.17 1.65
N TRP A 187 16.72 -2.50 1.36
CA TRP A 187 16.50 -1.85 0.07
C TRP A 187 17.55 -0.80 -0.28
N ALA A 188 18.07 -0.06 0.70
CA ALA A 188 19.11 0.95 0.53
C ALA A 188 20.44 0.39 -0.04
N LYS A 189 20.66 -0.93 0.07
CA LYS A 189 21.82 -1.60 -0.52
C LYS A 189 21.74 -1.66 -2.04
N LEU A 190 20.53 -1.83 -2.60
CA LEU A 190 20.29 -1.82 -4.05
C LEU A 190 19.94 -0.41 -4.55
N PHE A 191 19.15 0.33 -3.78
CA PHE A 191 18.55 1.57 -4.22
C PHE A 191 18.98 2.74 -3.33
N PRO A 192 19.90 3.60 -3.81
CA PRO A 192 20.41 4.73 -3.04
C PRO A 192 19.35 5.71 -2.51
N ILE A 193 18.16 5.67 -3.09
CA ILE A 193 17.02 6.54 -2.78
C ILE A 193 16.47 6.31 -1.37
N PHE A 194 16.80 5.16 -0.75
CA PHE A 194 16.41 4.80 0.62
C PHE A 194 17.55 4.93 1.64
N LYS A 195 18.70 5.49 1.26
CA LYS A 195 19.89 5.55 2.15
C LYS A 195 19.75 6.47 3.36
N ASP A 196 18.86 7.46 3.31
CA ASP A 196 18.66 8.39 4.43
C ASP A 196 17.54 7.90 5.36
N GLU A 197 17.93 7.20 6.42
CA GLU A 197 17.00 6.68 7.44
C GLU A 197 16.37 7.78 8.31
N GLY A 198 16.91 9.01 8.28
CA GLY A 198 16.38 10.13 9.05
C GLY A 198 15.11 10.72 8.45
N VAL A 199 14.84 10.43 7.18
CA VAL A 199 13.83 11.07 6.35
C VAL A 199 12.81 10.03 5.87
N GLN A 200 11.56 10.48 5.69
CA GLN A 200 10.53 9.63 5.07
C GLN A 200 10.90 9.29 3.62
N THR A 201 10.43 8.14 3.14
CA THR A 201 10.65 7.74 1.74
C THR A 201 10.19 8.82 0.76
N PRO A 202 10.84 8.90 -0.42
CA PRO A 202 10.41 9.81 -1.48
C PRO A 202 8.92 9.69 -1.85
N SER A 203 8.32 8.50 -1.78
CA SER A 203 6.89 8.35 -2.08
C SER A 203 6.00 9.16 -1.15
N LYS A 204 6.28 9.13 0.16
CA LYS A 204 5.53 9.90 1.15
C LYS A 204 5.73 11.40 0.94
N LEU A 205 6.98 11.84 0.73
CA LEU A 205 7.29 13.26 0.52
C LEU A 205 6.58 13.82 -0.72
N ILE A 206 6.57 13.06 -1.82
CA ILE A 206 5.87 13.44 -3.05
C ILE A 206 4.35 13.49 -2.81
N PHE A 207 3.80 12.50 -2.11
CA PHE A 207 2.37 12.44 -1.82
C PHE A 207 1.93 13.62 -0.97
N ASP A 208 2.64 13.92 0.12
CA ASP A 208 2.40 15.10 0.97
C ASP A 208 2.47 16.41 0.17
N GLU A 209 3.49 16.58 -0.68
CA GLU A 209 3.66 17.77 -1.51
C GLU A 209 2.46 18.00 -2.44
N VAL A 210 1.98 16.93 -3.10
CA VAL A 210 0.85 17.04 -4.04
C VAL A 210 -0.46 17.34 -3.29
N LEU A 211 -0.72 16.68 -2.16
CA LEU A 211 -1.95 16.92 -1.40
C LEU A 211 -1.98 18.34 -0.81
N GLU A 212 -0.86 18.82 -0.29
CA GLU A 212 -0.75 20.18 0.23
C GLU A 212 -0.99 21.22 -0.87
N ALA A 213 -0.39 21.05 -2.05
CA ALA A 213 -0.63 21.92 -3.19
C ALA A 213 -2.12 21.94 -3.61
N LEU A 214 -2.75 20.77 -3.72
CA LEU A 214 -4.16 20.66 -4.11
C LEU A 214 -5.12 21.22 -3.05
N SER A 215 -4.77 21.13 -1.77
CA SER A 215 -5.49 21.76 -0.67
C SER A 215 -5.42 23.28 -0.74
N GLN A 216 -4.23 23.84 -0.98
CA GLN A 216 -4.03 25.28 -1.16
C GLN A 216 -4.75 25.83 -2.41
N GLU A 217 -4.86 25.03 -3.46
CA GLU A 217 -5.65 25.33 -4.66
C GLU A 217 -7.17 25.26 -4.42
N GLY A 218 -7.62 24.76 -3.26
CA GLY A 218 -9.04 24.58 -2.93
C GLY A 218 -9.69 23.43 -3.70
N ILE A 219 -8.92 22.45 -4.16
CA ILE A 219 -9.41 21.28 -4.91
C ILE A 219 -9.86 20.17 -3.97
N ILE A 220 -9.18 20.02 -2.83
CA ILE A 220 -9.50 19.00 -1.82
C ILE A 220 -9.48 19.59 -0.42
N LYS A 221 -10.17 18.91 0.48
CA LYS A 221 -9.88 18.94 1.92
C LYS A 221 -9.30 17.58 2.28
N TYR A 222 -8.18 17.55 3.00
CA TYR A 222 -7.56 16.30 3.43
C TYR A 222 -7.10 16.36 4.88
N GLU A 223 -6.96 15.19 5.49
CA GLU A 223 -6.36 14.96 6.78
C GLU A 223 -5.35 13.81 6.69
N VAL A 224 -4.35 13.85 7.57
CA VAL A 224 -3.31 12.82 7.67
C VAL A 224 -3.12 12.47 9.13
N ASP A 225 -3.40 11.21 9.47
CA ASP A 225 -3.14 10.65 10.78
C ASP A 225 -1.83 9.86 10.73
N HIS A 226 -0.90 10.14 11.65
CA HIS A 226 0.28 9.28 11.87
C HIS A 226 -0.04 8.29 12.97
N ILE A 227 0.06 7.01 12.65
CA ILE A 227 -0.35 5.92 13.52
C ILE A 227 0.85 5.04 13.82
N GLU A 228 1.28 5.03 15.08
CA GLU A 228 2.19 4.03 15.62
C GLU A 228 1.36 2.83 16.08
N MET A 229 1.68 1.65 15.53
CA MET A 229 0.88 0.44 15.76
C MET A 229 1.35 -0.35 16.97
N ASP A 230 0.48 -1.23 17.45
CA ASP A 230 0.84 -2.18 18.49
C ASP A 230 1.99 -3.07 17.98
N GLY A 231 2.92 -3.43 18.88
CA GLY A 231 4.08 -4.23 18.52
C GLY A 231 3.66 -5.62 18.05
N GLN A 232 4.17 -6.03 16.89
CA GLN A 232 3.97 -7.37 16.37
C GLN A 232 4.94 -8.35 17.02
N GLU A 233 4.41 -9.46 17.51
CA GLU A 233 5.19 -10.54 18.10
C GLU A 233 5.67 -11.54 17.05
N TYR A 234 6.96 -11.84 17.12
CA TYR A 234 7.63 -12.91 16.38
C TYR A 234 8.22 -13.90 17.38
N SER A 235 7.84 -15.17 17.26
CA SER A 235 8.20 -16.23 18.21
C SER A 235 9.69 -16.58 18.20
N SER A 236 10.39 -16.26 17.11
CA SER A 236 11.79 -16.59 16.89
C SER A 236 12.40 -15.70 15.81
N PHE A 237 13.74 -15.71 15.71
CA PHE A 237 14.43 -15.02 14.63
C PHE A 237 14.12 -15.67 13.27
N GLU A 238 13.91 -16.98 13.23
CA GLU A 238 13.56 -17.72 12.03
C GLU A 238 12.20 -17.29 11.46
N GLU A 239 11.19 -17.09 12.32
CA GLU A 239 9.89 -16.55 11.89
C GLU A 239 10.02 -15.11 11.39
N LEU A 240 10.74 -14.27 12.13
CA LEU A 240 11.01 -12.89 11.72
C LEU A 240 11.69 -12.87 10.35
N LEU A 241 12.71 -13.70 10.15
CA LEU A 241 13.46 -13.75 8.90
C LEU A 241 12.58 -14.23 7.73
N ASP A 242 11.75 -15.25 7.94
CA ASP A 242 10.80 -15.75 6.92
C ASP A 242 9.86 -14.64 6.46
N ILE A 243 9.27 -13.88 7.40
CA ILE A 243 8.38 -12.76 7.10
C ILE A 243 9.14 -11.64 6.40
N PHE A 244 10.31 -11.24 6.90
CA PHE A 244 11.04 -10.13 6.29
C PHE A 244 11.54 -10.42 4.88
N LEU A 245 12.08 -11.62 4.63
CA LEU A 245 12.58 -11.99 3.31
C LEU A 245 11.45 -12.17 2.30
N ASN A 246 10.40 -12.88 2.68
CA ASN A 246 9.37 -13.29 1.73
C ASN A 246 8.29 -12.23 1.57
N PHE A 247 7.80 -11.64 2.68
CA PHE A 247 6.71 -10.67 2.64
C PHE A 247 7.22 -9.24 2.45
N HIS A 248 8.02 -8.73 3.38
CA HIS A 248 8.44 -7.33 3.36
C HIS A 248 9.38 -7.01 2.19
N LEU A 249 10.40 -7.85 1.95
CA LEU A 249 11.35 -7.69 0.86
C LEU A 249 10.89 -8.37 -0.44
N GLU A 250 9.65 -8.86 -0.49
CA GLU A 250 9.00 -9.43 -1.68
C GLU A 250 9.84 -10.51 -2.38
N SER A 251 10.61 -11.29 -1.61
CA SER A 251 11.55 -12.31 -2.12
C SER A 251 12.66 -11.78 -3.02
N GLN A 252 12.82 -10.45 -3.18
CA GLN A 252 13.77 -9.82 -4.10
C GLN A 252 15.22 -10.29 -3.87
N PHE A 253 15.56 -10.59 -2.62
CA PHE A 253 16.92 -10.96 -2.22
C PHE A 253 17.14 -12.47 -2.12
N ASN A 254 16.10 -13.30 -2.25
CA ASN A 254 16.16 -14.73 -1.92
C ASN A 254 17.21 -15.50 -2.75
N ASP A 255 17.34 -15.15 -4.03
CA ASP A 255 18.32 -15.75 -4.95
C ASP A 255 19.55 -14.85 -5.18
N SER A 256 19.69 -13.77 -4.41
CA SER A 256 20.80 -12.83 -4.54
C SER A 256 22.09 -13.39 -3.94
N HIS A 257 23.24 -13.00 -4.51
CA HIS A 257 24.55 -13.30 -3.95
C HIS A 257 24.80 -12.61 -2.60
N ASP A 258 24.03 -11.56 -2.30
CA ASP A 258 24.12 -10.76 -1.08
C ASP A 258 23.19 -11.26 0.04
N ILE A 259 22.48 -12.38 -0.14
CA ILE A 259 21.48 -12.86 0.83
C ILE A 259 22.07 -13.03 2.25
N GLY A 260 23.34 -13.45 2.36
CA GLY A 260 24.04 -13.51 3.65
C GLY A 260 24.11 -12.15 4.35
N ASP A 261 24.52 -11.12 3.62
CA ASP A 261 24.60 -9.74 4.14
C ASP A 261 23.21 -9.17 4.47
N ILE A 262 22.18 -9.57 3.74
CA ILE A 262 20.78 -9.21 4.02
C ILE A 262 20.32 -9.84 5.33
N ILE A 263 20.54 -11.14 5.52
CA ILE A 263 20.21 -11.86 6.76
C ILE A 263 20.95 -11.24 7.96
N ASP A 264 22.25 -10.97 7.82
CA ASP A 264 23.06 -10.35 8.87
C ASP A 264 22.58 -8.93 9.19
N GLY A 265 22.16 -8.17 8.18
CA GLY A 265 21.58 -6.84 8.35
C GLY A 265 20.25 -6.85 9.11
N ILE A 266 19.34 -7.77 8.76
CA ILE A 266 18.07 -7.97 9.47
C ILE A 266 18.35 -8.34 10.92
N LYS A 267 19.23 -9.32 11.15
CA LYS A 267 19.59 -9.79 12.49
C LYS A 267 20.19 -8.69 13.36
N ALA A 268 21.15 -7.94 12.81
CA ALA A 268 21.88 -6.92 13.56
C ALA A 268 20.94 -5.83 14.06
N TYR A 269 19.95 -5.42 13.26
CA TYR A 269 18.99 -4.40 13.69
C TYR A 269 17.86 -4.97 14.54
N SER A 270 17.38 -6.18 14.25
CA SER A 270 16.26 -6.75 15.01
C SER A 270 16.63 -7.16 16.44
N GLU A 271 17.92 -7.41 16.74
CA GLU A 271 18.36 -7.82 18.07
C GLU A 271 18.00 -6.80 19.17
N GLN A 272 17.85 -5.51 18.83
CA GLN A 272 17.43 -4.49 19.79
C GLN A 272 15.96 -4.63 20.25
N PHE A 273 15.15 -5.38 19.48
CA PHE A 273 13.73 -5.62 19.75
C PHE A 273 13.47 -6.98 20.41
N LYS A 274 14.54 -7.74 20.67
CA LYS A 274 14.49 -9.07 21.26
C LYS A 274 14.15 -9.02 22.74
N GLN A 275 13.22 -9.86 23.14
CA GLN A 275 12.76 -10.01 24.52
C GLN A 275 13.61 -11.06 25.27
N PRO A 276 13.59 -11.06 26.62
CA PRO A 276 14.35 -12.01 27.43
C PRO A 276 14.01 -13.50 27.17
N ASP A 277 12.81 -13.79 26.69
CA ASP A 277 12.36 -15.14 26.35
C ASP A 277 12.75 -15.58 24.91
N GLY A 278 13.40 -14.70 24.15
CA GLY A 278 13.85 -14.96 22.79
C GLY A 278 12.87 -14.54 21.69
N THR A 279 11.67 -14.07 22.04
CA THR A 279 10.73 -13.47 21.08
C THR A 279 11.19 -12.08 20.63
N TYR A 280 10.59 -11.53 19.56
CA TYR A 280 10.82 -10.17 19.09
C TYR A 280 9.50 -9.40 19.09
N ILE A 281 9.52 -8.14 19.51
CA ILE A 281 8.36 -7.23 19.46
C ILE A 281 8.75 -6.01 18.66
N ILE A 282 8.20 -5.85 17.45
CA ILE A 282 8.57 -4.79 16.51
C ILE A 282 7.32 -4.00 16.15
N LYS A 283 7.39 -2.68 16.28
CA LYS A 283 6.26 -1.79 16.00
C LYS A 283 6.22 -1.36 14.53
N PRO A 284 5.13 -1.65 13.82
CA PRO A 284 4.85 -1.01 12.55
C PRO A 284 4.34 0.41 12.76
N GLY A 285 4.30 1.17 11.67
CA GLY A 285 3.68 2.48 11.62
C GLY A 285 3.16 2.78 10.23
N CYS A 286 2.17 3.65 10.16
CA CYS A 286 1.62 4.11 8.90
C CYS A 286 1.11 5.56 8.98
N PHE A 287 0.85 6.11 7.80
CA PHE A 287 0.11 7.34 7.62
C PHE A 287 -1.21 7.02 6.94
N ILE A 288 -2.31 7.44 7.55
CA ILE A 288 -3.65 7.33 6.95
C ILE A 288 -4.02 8.66 6.36
N TYR A 289 -4.21 8.68 5.05
CA TYR A 289 -4.66 9.83 4.29
C TYR A 289 -6.14 9.68 3.98
N LYS A 290 -6.91 10.69 4.37
CA LYS A 290 -8.33 10.79 4.06
C LYS A 290 -8.55 12.13 3.36
N ALA A 291 -9.23 12.12 2.23
CA ALA A 291 -9.55 13.37 1.55
C ALA A 291 -10.91 13.31 0.87
N VAL A 292 -11.51 14.47 0.71
CA VAL A 292 -12.72 14.70 -0.08
C VAL A 292 -12.43 15.79 -1.10
N LYS A 293 -12.85 15.56 -2.34
CA LYS A 293 -12.78 16.57 -3.40
C LYS A 293 -13.89 17.60 -3.24
N LEU A 294 -13.52 18.87 -3.28
CA LEU A 294 -14.44 20.01 -3.10
C LEU A 294 -15.26 20.30 -4.36
#